data_AF-A0AB37AYG9-F1
#
_entry.id   AF-A0AB37AYG9-F1
#
_cell.length_a   1.000
_cell.length_b   1.000
_cell.length_c   1.000
_cell.angle_alpha   90.00
_cell.angle_beta   90.00
_cell.angle_gamma   90.00
#
_symmetry.space_group_name_H-M   'P 1'
#
loop_
_entity.id
_entity.type
_entity.pdbx_description
1 polymer ?
#
loop_
_entity_poly.entity_id
_entity_poly.type
_entity_poly.pdbx_seq_one_letter_code
_entity_poly.pdbx_strand_id
1 'polypeptide(L)'
;MHAHFAARHAGASDCERKIGVAGGGPEQAECAREEAAFADALDRLADANLHRRLVIDASHANASRRYLNQVGVCADIAAQIAGGSIGIVGVMIESNLVEGRHDVVQGGALVYGQSITDGCLSIGITVDVLAQLAHAVRARRAARTASGDSIPQAMTAFDTVA
;
A
#
# COMPACT_ATOMS: atom_id res chain seq x y z
N MET A 1 4.98 -4.98 -19.59
CA MET A 1 4.01 -5.77 -18.80
C MET A 1 3.94 -5.16 -17.41
N HIS A 2 2.90 -4.40 -17.08
CA HIS A 2 2.67 -3.96 -15.70
C HIS A 2 2.00 -5.10 -14.96
N ALA A 3 2.71 -5.72 -14.01
CA ALA A 3 2.11 -6.65 -13.07
C ALA A 3 1.25 -5.81 -12.10
N HIS A 4 -0.06 -5.78 -12.33
CA HIS A 4 -1.00 -5.23 -11.37
C HIS A 4 -1.15 -6.25 -10.23
N PHE A 5 -0.47 -6.01 -9.11
CA PHE A 5 -0.75 -6.72 -7.87
C PHE A 5 -2.02 -6.14 -7.26
N ALA A 6 -3.02 -7.01 -7.05
CA ALA A 6 -4.27 -6.61 -6.44
C ALA A 6 -4.28 -6.96 -4.94
N ALA A 7 -3.76 -6.06 -4.09
CA ALA A 7 -3.91 -6.16 -2.64
C ALA A 7 -5.32 -5.68 -2.28
N ARG A 8 -6.27 -6.57 -1.98
CA ARG A 8 -7.54 -6.10 -1.42
C ARG A 8 -7.28 -5.76 0.05
N HIS A 9 -7.98 -4.75 0.57
CA HIS A 9 -7.97 -4.52 2.01
C HIS A 9 -8.96 -5.48 2.65
N ALA A 10 -8.48 -6.49 3.37
CA ALA A 10 -9.24 -7.14 4.41
C ALA A 10 -9.20 -6.21 5.63
N GLY A 11 -10.35 -5.73 6.12
CA GLY A 11 -10.45 -4.74 7.20
C GLY A 11 -9.36 -4.85 8.30
N ALA A 12 -8.80 -3.71 8.70
CA ALA A 12 -7.64 -3.56 9.60
C ALA A 12 -7.72 -4.22 11.01
N SER A 13 -8.76 -4.97 11.35
CA SER A 13 -8.94 -5.58 12.68
C SER A 13 -8.54 -7.05 12.80
N ASP A 14 -8.27 -7.80 11.72
CA ASP A 14 -8.15 -9.27 11.82
C ASP A 14 -6.77 -9.90 11.56
N CYS A 15 -5.76 -9.15 11.09
CA CYS A 15 -4.44 -9.76 10.83
C CYS A 15 -3.51 -9.82 12.07
N GLU A 16 -3.61 -8.87 13.01
CA GLU A 16 -2.65 -8.79 14.13
C GLU A 16 -3.05 -9.59 15.39
N ARG A 17 -4.23 -10.23 15.41
CA ARG A 17 -4.71 -10.98 16.59
C ARG A 17 -5.39 -12.28 16.18
N LYS A 18 -4.63 -13.34 15.88
CA LYS A 18 -5.05 -14.77 15.96
C LYS A 18 -3.97 -15.78 15.51
N ILE A 19 -2.71 -15.68 15.97
CA ILE A 19 -1.77 -16.82 15.88
C ILE A 19 -2.06 -17.84 17.00
N GLY A 20 -3.32 -18.26 17.15
CA GLY A 20 -3.73 -19.10 18.28
C GLY A 20 -5.18 -19.56 18.37
N VAL A 21 -5.99 -19.50 17.30
CA VAL A 21 -7.33 -20.12 17.31
C VAL A 21 -7.49 -20.99 16.07
N ALA A 22 -7.64 -22.30 16.29
CA ALA A 22 -8.00 -23.27 15.27
C ALA A 22 -9.41 -22.96 14.75
N GLY A 23 -9.50 -22.26 13.62
CA GLY A 23 -10.77 -21.93 12.96
C GLY A 23 -10.58 -20.86 11.89
N GLY A 24 -10.25 -21.29 10.66
CA GLY A 24 -10.08 -20.44 9.49
C GLY A 24 -11.42 -19.92 8.94
N GLY A 25 -11.80 -18.70 9.32
CA GLY A 25 -12.86 -17.92 8.71
C GLY A 25 -12.49 -17.33 7.34
N PRO A 26 -13.47 -16.74 6.64
CA PRO A 26 -13.32 -16.25 5.27
C PRO A 26 -12.26 -15.15 5.11
N GLU A 27 -12.01 -14.36 6.15
CA GLU A 27 -11.04 -13.26 6.16
C GLU A 27 -9.58 -13.77 6.17
N GLN A 28 -9.29 -14.82 6.94
CA GLN A 28 -7.95 -15.43 6.97
C GLN A 28 -7.63 -16.11 5.64
N ALA A 29 -8.65 -16.65 4.97
CA ALA A 29 -8.50 -17.18 3.62
C ALA A 29 -8.25 -16.08 2.58
N GLU A 30 -8.65 -14.83 2.82
CA GLU A 30 -8.40 -13.70 1.93
C GLU A 30 -6.96 -13.17 2.08
N CYS A 31 -6.50 -12.96 3.31
CA CYS A 31 -5.11 -12.59 3.59
C CYS A 31 -4.12 -13.61 3.00
N ALA A 32 -4.38 -14.91 3.18
CA ALA A 32 -3.53 -15.96 2.60
C ALA A 32 -3.52 -15.95 1.05
N ARG A 33 -4.63 -15.57 0.40
CA ARG A 33 -4.68 -15.42 -1.06
C ARG A 33 -3.87 -14.21 -1.53
N GLU A 34 -3.85 -13.13 -0.78
CA GLU A 34 -3.10 -11.92 -1.11
C GLU A 34 -1.59 -12.12 -0.98
N GLU A 35 -1.14 -12.78 0.09
CA GLU A 35 0.26 -13.16 0.25
C GLU A 35 0.72 -14.10 -0.88
N ALA A 36 -0.12 -15.08 -1.25
CA ALA A 36 0.15 -15.98 -2.36
C ALA A 36 0.21 -15.23 -3.71
N ALA A 37 -0.69 -14.27 -3.94
CA ALA A 37 -0.68 -13.45 -5.15
C ALA A 37 0.55 -12.52 -5.21
N PHE A 38 1.03 -12.04 -4.07
CA PHE A 38 2.25 -11.22 -4.00
C PHE A 38 3.48 -12.06 -4.35
N ALA A 39 3.59 -13.25 -3.76
CA ALA A 39 4.66 -14.20 -4.05
C ALA A 39 4.66 -14.60 -5.55
N ASP A 40 3.51 -14.98 -6.10
CA ASP A 40 3.35 -15.30 -7.53
C ASP A 40 3.80 -14.15 -8.43
N ALA A 41 3.39 -12.91 -8.12
CA ALA A 41 3.79 -11.75 -8.91
C ALA A 41 5.31 -11.53 -8.89
N LEU A 42 5.97 -11.76 -7.74
CA LEU A 42 7.43 -11.68 -7.65
C LEU A 42 8.12 -12.81 -8.42
N ASP A 43 7.56 -14.02 -8.40
CA ASP A 43 8.14 -15.18 -9.09
C ASP A 43 8.00 -15.05 -10.60
N ARG A 44 6.86 -14.54 -11.09
CA ARG A 44 6.68 -14.20 -12.52
C ARG A 44 7.65 -13.12 -13.01
N LEU A 45 8.02 -12.17 -12.15
CA LEU A 45 9.09 -11.21 -12.48
C LEU A 45 10.44 -11.90 -12.56
N ALA A 46 10.73 -12.83 -11.65
CA ALA A 46 11.97 -13.60 -11.66
C ALA A 46 12.08 -14.49 -12.91
N ASP A 47 11.01 -15.17 -13.29
CA ASP A 47 10.92 -16.00 -14.51
C ASP A 47 11.15 -15.16 -15.79
N ALA A 48 10.73 -13.90 -15.76
CA ALA A 48 10.99 -12.93 -16.82
C ALA A 48 12.39 -12.28 -16.74
N ASN A 49 13.26 -12.72 -15.82
CA ASN A 49 14.58 -12.15 -15.55
C ASN A 49 14.55 -10.66 -15.17
N LEU A 50 13.49 -10.23 -14.48
CA LEU A 50 13.31 -8.89 -13.95
C LEU A 50 13.54 -8.85 -12.44
N HIS A 51 13.84 -7.67 -11.90
CA HIS A 51 13.94 -7.50 -10.46
C HIS A 51 12.60 -7.76 -9.78
N ARG A 52 12.63 -8.52 -8.66
CA ARG A 52 11.49 -8.82 -7.79
C ARG A 52 11.04 -7.58 -7.01
N ARG A 53 10.54 -6.57 -7.72
CA ARG A 53 10.18 -5.25 -7.21
C ARG A 53 8.81 -4.86 -7.73
N LEU A 54 7.89 -4.56 -6.81
CA LEU A 54 6.51 -4.21 -7.11
C LEU A 54 6.17 -2.83 -6.53
N VAL A 55 5.45 -2.05 -7.33
CA VAL A 55 4.69 -0.89 -6.86
C VAL A 55 3.25 -1.35 -6.72
N ILE A 56 2.65 -1.11 -5.55
CA ILE A 56 1.27 -1.54 -5.28
C ILE A 56 0.34 -0.35 -5.48
N ASP A 57 -0.70 -0.53 -6.28
CA ASP A 57 -1.78 0.45 -6.41
C ASP A 57 -2.72 0.35 -5.19
N ALA A 58 -2.87 1.41 -4.39
CA ALA A 58 -3.82 1.39 -3.28
C ALA A 58 -5.26 1.67 -3.73
N SER A 59 -5.48 2.19 -4.94
CA SER A 59 -6.78 2.63 -5.46
C SER A 59 -7.49 1.53 -6.28
N HIS A 60 -8.33 1.92 -7.25
CA HIS A 60 -9.02 1.05 -8.20
C HIS A 60 -9.61 -0.25 -7.59
N ALA A 61 -9.16 -1.41 -8.07
CA ALA A 61 -9.64 -2.72 -7.66
C ALA A 61 -9.27 -3.04 -6.21
N ASN A 62 -8.15 -2.50 -5.73
CA ASN A 62 -7.62 -2.72 -4.38
C ASN A 62 -8.44 -1.96 -3.34
N ALA A 63 -8.88 -0.77 -3.70
CA ALA A 63 -9.86 0.01 -2.95
C ALA A 63 -11.33 -0.40 -3.20
N SER A 64 -11.61 -1.44 -3.99
CA SER A 64 -12.98 -1.81 -4.41
C SER A 64 -13.76 -0.62 -5.00
N ARG A 65 -13.07 0.26 -5.73
CA ARG A 65 -13.57 1.53 -6.29
C ARG A 65 -14.17 2.50 -5.24
N ARG A 66 -13.78 2.36 -3.98
CA ARG A 66 -14.15 3.27 -2.87
C ARG A 66 -12.90 3.98 -2.38
N TYR A 67 -12.76 5.26 -2.70
CA TYR A 67 -11.51 6.00 -2.45
C TYR A 67 -11.04 5.96 -0.98
N LEU A 68 -11.95 5.94 0.01
CA LEU A 68 -11.60 5.84 1.42
C LEU A 68 -10.97 4.49 1.80
N ASN A 69 -11.24 3.43 1.06
CA ASN A 69 -10.64 2.12 1.32
C ASN A 69 -9.12 2.11 1.05
N GLN A 70 -8.58 3.10 0.32
CA GLN A 70 -7.14 3.28 0.14
C GLN A 70 -6.39 3.35 1.47
N VAL A 71 -7.01 3.93 2.52
CA VAL A 71 -6.41 4.03 3.86
C VAL A 71 -6.11 2.64 4.42
N GLY A 72 -7.07 1.73 4.32
CA GLY A 72 -6.92 0.36 4.76
C GLY A 72 -5.88 -0.41 3.95
N VAL A 73 -5.93 -0.29 2.61
CA VAL A 73 -4.93 -0.92 1.74
C VAL A 73 -3.52 -0.44 2.09
N CYS A 74 -3.35 0.86 2.35
CA CYS A 74 -2.07 1.42 2.77
C CYS A 74 -1.62 0.92 4.14
N ALA A 75 -2.54 0.68 5.07
CA ALA A 75 -2.23 0.10 6.37
C ALA A 75 -1.69 -1.33 6.24
N ASP A 76 -2.29 -2.16 5.37
CA ASP A 76 -1.82 -3.52 5.12
C ASP A 76 -0.45 -3.53 4.43
N ILE A 77 -0.25 -2.65 3.45
CA ILE A 77 1.06 -2.45 2.81
C ILE A 77 2.10 -2.02 3.85
N ALA A 78 1.75 -1.09 4.75
CA ALA A 78 2.62 -0.65 5.83
C ALA A 78 2.99 -1.80 6.77
N ALA A 79 2.04 -2.67 7.12
CA ALA A 79 2.31 -3.85 7.94
C ALA A 79 3.30 -4.81 7.25
N GLN A 80 3.11 -5.09 5.95
CA GLN A 80 4.04 -5.94 5.19
C GLN A 80 5.45 -5.33 5.08
N ILE A 81 5.55 -4.01 4.87
CA ILE A 81 6.83 -3.30 4.86
C ILE A 81 7.50 -3.42 6.23
N ALA A 82 6.78 -3.10 7.31
CA ALA A 82 7.31 -3.17 8.67
C ALA A 82 7.74 -4.60 9.04
N GLY A 83 6.99 -5.62 8.57
CA GLY A 83 7.29 -7.04 8.71
C GLY A 83 8.51 -7.53 7.91
N GLY A 84 9.17 -6.67 7.14
CA GLY A 84 10.43 -7.00 6.46
C GLY A 84 10.31 -7.20 4.94
N SER A 85 9.15 -6.98 4.34
CA SER A 85 8.98 -7.15 2.88
C SER A 85 9.97 -6.25 2.11
N ILE A 86 10.76 -6.89 1.24
CA ILE A 86 11.74 -6.23 0.36
C ILE A 86 11.25 -6.10 -1.09
N GLY A 87 10.19 -6.83 -1.45
CA GLY A 87 9.61 -6.80 -2.78
C GLY A 87 8.75 -5.56 -3.05
N ILE A 88 8.21 -4.94 -1.99
CA ILE A 88 7.44 -3.70 -2.09
C ILE A 88 8.40 -2.52 -2.15
N VAL A 89 8.44 -1.84 -3.31
CA VAL A 89 9.32 -0.69 -3.55
C VAL A 89 8.58 0.65 -3.65
N GLY A 90 7.26 0.62 -3.74
CA GLY A 90 6.44 1.82 -3.78
C GLY A 90 4.96 1.53 -3.64
N VAL A 91 4.19 2.59 -3.42
CA VAL A 91 2.73 2.60 -3.38
C VAL A 91 2.22 3.73 -4.26
N MET A 92 1.14 3.49 -5.00
CA MET A 92 0.41 4.52 -5.73
C MET A 92 -0.87 4.88 -4.95
N ILE A 93 -1.11 6.17 -4.73
CA ILE A 93 -2.24 6.69 -3.97
C ILE A 93 -2.90 7.80 -4.79
N GLU A 94 -4.22 7.76 -4.92
CA GLU A 94 -5.00 8.83 -5.52
C GLU A 94 -5.46 9.82 -4.44
N SER A 95 -4.84 11.00 -4.46
CA SER A 95 -5.08 12.09 -3.51
C SER A 95 -5.29 13.42 -4.23
N ASN A 96 -6.07 14.31 -3.62
CA ASN A 96 -6.27 15.68 -4.09
C ASN A 96 -6.50 16.61 -2.88
N LEU A 97 -6.61 17.92 -3.10
CA LEU A 97 -6.82 18.88 -2.00
C LEU A 97 -8.13 18.60 -1.25
N VAL A 98 -9.18 18.29 -2.00
CA VAL A 98 -10.51 17.93 -1.53
C VAL A 98 -10.77 16.47 -1.88
N GLU A 99 -11.31 15.71 -0.92
CA GLU A 99 -11.63 14.29 -1.12
C GLU A 99 -12.78 14.06 -2.10
N GLY A 100 -12.91 12.83 -2.59
CA GLY A 100 -13.99 12.41 -3.47
C GLY A 100 -13.78 12.85 -4.91
N ARG A 101 -14.89 13.00 -5.63
CA ARG A 101 -14.93 13.45 -7.03
C ARG A 101 -16.14 14.35 -7.29
N HIS A 102 -16.02 15.20 -8.29
CA HIS A 102 -17.12 15.94 -8.91
C HIS A 102 -17.55 15.28 -10.21
N ASP A 103 -18.85 15.28 -10.43
CA ASP A 103 -19.40 15.07 -11.76
C ASP A 103 -19.44 16.42 -12.51
N VAL A 104 -18.89 16.47 -13.73
CA VAL A 104 -18.85 17.70 -14.53
C VAL A 104 -20.20 17.93 -15.19
N VAL A 105 -20.88 19.01 -14.80
CA VAL A 105 -22.16 19.44 -15.38
C VAL A 105 -21.97 20.74 -16.14
N GLN A 106 -22.55 20.86 -17.33
CA GLN A 106 -22.44 22.08 -18.16
C GLN A 106 -22.97 23.30 -17.40
N GLY A 107 -22.12 24.33 -17.25
CA GLY A 107 -22.44 25.55 -16.50
C GLY A 107 -22.41 25.39 -14.98
N GLY A 108 -22.06 24.20 -14.47
CA GLY A 108 -21.87 23.95 -13.05
C GLY A 108 -20.55 24.52 -12.53
N ALA A 109 -20.55 25.00 -11.29
CA ALA A 109 -19.32 25.40 -10.61
C ALA A 109 -18.54 24.15 -10.18
N LEU A 110 -17.21 24.16 -10.39
CA LEU A 110 -16.32 23.12 -9.90
C LEU A 110 -15.71 23.57 -8.57
N VAL A 111 -15.62 22.66 -7.59
CA VAL A 111 -14.79 22.95 -6.40
C VAL A 111 -13.32 22.74 -6.77
N TYR A 112 -12.53 23.78 -6.52
CA TYR A 112 -11.09 23.73 -6.75
C TYR A 112 -10.45 22.60 -5.94
N GLY A 113 -9.63 21.79 -6.59
CA GLY A 113 -8.86 20.74 -5.93
C GLY A 113 -9.65 19.47 -5.58
N GLN A 114 -10.82 19.24 -6.16
CA GLN A 114 -11.45 17.91 -6.16
C GLN A 114 -11.32 17.27 -7.55
N SER A 115 -11.18 15.95 -7.60
CA SER A 115 -11.06 15.19 -8.86
C SER A 115 -12.33 15.29 -9.71
N ILE A 116 -12.21 15.21 -11.03
CA ILE A 116 -13.34 15.03 -11.98
C ILE A 116 -13.39 13.62 -12.59
N THR A 117 -12.53 12.73 -12.10
CA THR A 117 -12.34 11.36 -12.61
C THR A 117 -12.68 10.37 -11.49
N ASP A 118 -11.67 9.73 -10.90
CA ASP A 118 -11.85 8.85 -9.75
C ASP A 118 -11.82 9.62 -8.43
N GLY A 119 -12.44 9.04 -7.41
CA GLY A 119 -12.46 9.66 -6.08
C GLY A 119 -11.08 9.63 -5.44
N CYS A 120 -10.66 10.75 -4.85
CA CYS A 120 -9.35 10.87 -4.21
C CYS A 120 -9.46 11.02 -2.69
N LEU A 121 -8.40 10.67 -1.95
CA LEU A 121 -8.25 11.08 -0.55
C LEU A 121 -8.05 12.60 -0.45
N SER A 122 -8.49 13.21 0.65
CA SER A 122 -8.13 14.60 0.96
C SER A 122 -6.66 14.72 1.33
N ILE A 123 -6.13 15.94 1.29
CA ILE A 123 -4.76 16.21 1.73
C ILE A 123 -4.51 15.81 3.19
N GLY A 124 -5.51 15.99 4.07
CA GLY A 124 -5.42 15.62 5.48
C GLY A 124 -5.21 14.12 5.66
N ILE A 125 -6.08 13.30 5.05
CA ILE A 125 -5.96 11.84 5.11
C ILE A 125 -4.66 11.38 4.44
N THR A 126 -4.25 12.04 3.35
CA THR A 126 -3.01 11.70 2.64
C THR A 126 -1.77 11.89 3.52
N VAL A 127 -1.72 12.96 4.32
CA VAL A 127 -0.62 13.18 5.27
C VAL A 127 -0.55 12.06 6.30
N ASP A 128 -1.69 11.63 6.85
CA ASP A 128 -1.74 10.53 7.83
C ASP A 128 -1.26 9.20 7.22
N VAL A 129 -1.72 8.88 6.00
CA VAL A 129 -1.30 7.68 5.26
C VAL A 129 0.21 7.70 4.98
N LEU A 130 0.76 8.83 4.53
CA LEU A 130 2.20 8.98 4.28
C LEU A 130 3.01 8.85 5.57
N ALA A 131 2.52 9.38 6.70
CA ALA A 131 3.17 9.24 8.00
C ALA A 131 3.21 7.77 8.45
N GLN A 132 2.13 7.02 8.26
CA GLN A 132 2.06 5.58 8.57
C GLN A 132 3.05 4.78 7.72
N LEU A 133 3.10 5.01 6.41
CA LEU A 133 4.04 4.35 5.50
C LEU A 133 5.49 4.69 5.85
N ALA A 134 5.78 5.95 6.19
CA ALA A 134 7.10 6.37 6.63
C ALA A 134 7.53 5.65 7.92
N HIS A 135 6.61 5.49 8.88
CA HIS A 135 6.87 4.72 10.11
C HIS A 135 7.22 3.26 9.79
N ALA A 136 6.46 2.60 8.91
CA ALA A 136 6.74 1.23 8.50
C ALA A 136 8.11 1.07 7.83
N VAL A 137 8.50 1.99 6.95
CA VAL A 137 9.83 1.98 6.32
C VAL A 137 10.95 2.12 7.36
N ARG A 138 10.78 3.02 8.34
CA ARG A 138 11.75 3.19 9.44
C ARG A 138 11.86 1.93 10.29
N ALA A 139 10.73 1.32 10.66
CA ALA A 139 10.70 0.08 11.42
C ALA A 139 11.46 -1.05 10.70
N ARG A 140 11.23 -1.22 9.39
CA ARG A 140 11.96 -2.19 8.55
C ARG A 140 13.47 -1.92 8.54
N ARG A 141 13.89 -0.66 8.36
CA ARG A 141 15.31 -0.28 8.33
C ARG A 141 16.01 -0.56 9.67
N ALA A 142 15.34 -0.25 10.79
CA ALA A 142 15.84 -0.53 12.13
C ALA A 142 16.02 -2.04 12.36
N ALA A 143 15.02 -2.86 11.99
CA ALA A 143 15.09 -4.31 12.12
C ALA A 143 16.25 -4.92 11.30
N ARG A 144 16.49 -4.43 10.07
CA ARG A 144 17.60 -4.89 9.22
C ARG A 144 18.98 -4.50 9.74
N THR A 145 19.06 -3.32 10.33
CA THR A 145 20.30 -2.85 10.97
C THR A 145 20.62 -3.71 12.21
N ALA A 146 19.60 -4.03 13.00
CA ALA A 146 19.74 -4.91 14.16
C ALA A 146 20.12 -6.35 13.77
N SER A 147 19.66 -6.86 12.62
CA SER A 147 20.01 -8.19 12.12
C SER A 147 21.36 -8.28 11.39
N GLY A 148 22.13 -7.18 11.32
CA GLY A 148 23.45 -7.14 10.66
C GLY A 148 23.40 -7.19 9.12
N ASP A 149 22.22 -6.98 8.54
CA ASP A 149 21.98 -7.13 7.10
C ASP A 149 22.28 -5.79 6.42
N SER A 150 23.52 -5.61 5.94
CA SER A 150 24.03 -4.31 5.46
C SER A 150 23.14 -3.69 4.38
N ILE A 151 22.67 -2.46 4.60
CA ILE A 151 21.90 -1.69 3.61
C ILE A 151 22.86 -1.30 2.47
N PRO A 152 22.55 -1.59 1.19
CA PRO A 152 23.32 -1.05 0.08
C PRO A 152 23.34 0.49 0.17
N GLN A 153 24.53 1.10 0.08
CA GLN A 153 24.74 2.53 0.33
C GLN A 153 23.77 3.47 -0.42
N ALA A 154 23.22 3.03 -1.56
CA ALA A 154 22.24 3.76 -2.38
C ALA A 154 20.89 4.08 -1.68
N MET A 155 20.53 3.44 -0.56
CA MET A 155 19.24 3.68 0.13
C MET A 155 19.33 4.58 1.37
N THR A 156 20.53 5.03 1.75
CA THR A 156 20.76 5.84 2.96
C THR A 156 20.59 7.34 2.77
N ALA A 157 20.47 7.81 1.51
CA ALA A 157 20.48 9.24 1.18
C ALA A 157 19.24 10.04 1.61
N PHE A 158 18.15 9.38 2.05
CA PHE A 158 16.92 10.05 2.50
C PHE A 158 16.84 10.26 4.02
N ASP A 159 17.78 9.71 4.80
CA ASP A 159 17.73 9.76 6.27
C ASP A 159 18.49 10.96 6.88
N THR A 160 19.05 11.86 6.07
CA THR A 160 19.88 13.00 6.55
C THR A 160 19.18 14.36 6.52
N VAL A 161 17.87 14.45 6.31
CA VAL A 161 17.16 15.73 6.48
C VAL A 161 16.57 15.81 7.89
N ALA A 162 17.41 16.27 8.81
CA ALA A 162 17.04 16.87 10.09
C ALA A 162 17.30 18.37 10.01
#